data_AF-A0A5P2BUJ9-F1
#
_entry.id   AF-A0A5P2BUJ9-F1
#
_cell.length_a   1.000
_cell.length_b   1.000
_cell.length_c   1.000
_cell.angle_alpha   90.00
_cell.angle_beta   90.00
_cell.angle_gamma   90.00
#
_symmetry.space_group_name_H-M   'P 1'
#
loop_
_entity.id
_entity.type
_entity.pdbx_description
1 polymer ?
#
loop_
_entity_poly.entity_id
_entity_poly.type
_entity_poly.pdbx_seq_one_letter_code
_entity_poly.pdbx_strand_id
1 'polypeptide(L)'
;MTRGEADARTLAELDRLCRGLDGDQALAARPLALALVKHRLDASRGRGTLPDLASFDGLPLGQEAWRELREEYGDRADDALRARLRDPVTTWTEPLRLALAVGADGGTGLARAMDRLAEALLHPERRDCAQAVHVLSELDHVAFTRRVLRHLLDNFTERKLDRLRALADSPQGDWLRRNIDDAPLTVRLAAAAAQWHGPPDRLRGVELFERLTGLLSARRVEDVKTLNLLWRLVWRNDPPNRAEQPRVARLCTPRLIIEADLGRRIMGWLKEPDHCDRELVAFAREMREDPKLGAQDRDTAELLVIAQDLADGRLAVNRASVGRLRELKRKVSPLGMVLGKGVDERVGRALAAANPLDVCESGLRILVAAGPDLLGAYRAHLLEERTRARLERELPGHPTELAAYYHLWRPRRRHGVTAGWRDVAAELLDQVLAPVLAHLDDHRLGQVATVLHREGQDVQEWTAWRHRVAGREQQT
;
A
#
# COMPACT_ATOMS: atom_id res chain seq x y z
N MET A 1 4.37 -14.19 74.82
CA MET A 1 3.25 -14.35 73.88
C MET A 1 3.00 -13.01 73.22
N THR A 2 3.60 -12.80 72.05
CA THR A 2 3.38 -11.61 71.21
C THR A 2 2.05 -11.76 70.47
N ARG A 3 1.21 -10.72 70.52
CA ARG A 3 -0.11 -10.67 69.88
C ARG A 3 0.02 -10.79 68.36
N GLY A 4 -0.60 -11.83 67.79
CA GLY A 4 -1.39 -11.72 66.56
C GLY A 4 -0.65 -11.48 65.23
N GLU A 5 0.54 -12.04 65.02
CA GLU A 5 1.03 -12.21 63.65
C GLU A 5 0.38 -13.47 63.05
N ALA A 6 -0.38 -13.33 61.97
CA ALA A 6 -0.88 -14.48 61.23
C ALA A 6 0.32 -15.29 60.69
N ASP A 7 0.31 -16.61 60.90
CA ASP A 7 1.37 -17.49 60.39
C ASP A 7 1.48 -17.34 58.85
N ALA A 8 2.71 -17.37 58.32
CA ALA A 8 3.00 -17.20 56.90
C ALA A 8 2.24 -18.21 56.02
N ARG A 9 1.98 -19.41 56.55
CA ARG A 9 1.15 -20.43 55.91
C ARG A 9 -0.30 -19.97 55.76
N THR A 10 -0.89 -19.42 56.80
CA THR A 10 -2.26 -18.89 56.80
C THR A 10 -2.42 -17.74 55.80
N LEU A 11 -1.45 -16.83 55.75
CA LEU A 11 -1.47 -15.72 54.77
C LEU A 11 -1.37 -16.24 53.32
N ALA A 12 -0.56 -17.27 53.07
CA ALA A 12 -0.44 -17.88 51.74
C ALA A 12 -1.72 -18.62 51.32
N GLU A 13 -2.41 -19.27 52.26
CA GLU A 13 -3.69 -19.93 52.02
C GLU A 13 -4.81 -18.92 51.69
N LEU A 14 -4.91 -17.83 52.46
CA LEU A 14 -5.88 -16.76 52.20
C LEU A 14 -5.65 -16.07 50.86
N ASP A 15 -4.40 -15.86 50.49
CA ASP A 15 -4.00 -15.28 49.21
C ASP A 15 -4.33 -16.19 48.03
N ARG A 16 -4.03 -17.49 48.14
CA ARG A 16 -4.42 -18.49 47.14
C ARG A 16 -5.93 -18.57 47.00
N LEU A 17 -6.67 -18.51 48.12
CA LEU A 17 -8.12 -18.51 48.12
C LEU A 17 -8.65 -17.28 47.39
N CYS A 18 -8.19 -16.07 47.73
CA CYS A 18 -8.61 -14.83 47.06
C CYS A 18 -8.37 -14.83 45.54
N ARG A 19 -7.23 -15.35 45.07
CA ARG A 19 -6.93 -15.40 43.63
C ARG A 19 -7.74 -16.45 42.85
N GLY A 20 -8.28 -17.46 43.54
CA GLY A 20 -9.06 -18.54 42.93
C GLY A 20 -10.56 -18.27 42.85
N LEU A 21 -11.03 -17.09 43.27
CA LEU A 21 -12.45 -16.73 43.27
C LEU A 21 -12.82 -15.91 42.04
N ASP A 22 -13.97 -16.22 41.45
CA ASP A 22 -14.54 -15.54 40.29
C ASP A 22 -15.96 -15.02 40.57
N GLY A 23 -16.45 -14.11 39.73
CA GLY A 23 -17.82 -13.58 39.79
C GLY A 23 -18.19 -12.97 41.14
N ASP A 24 -19.36 -13.33 41.67
CA ASP A 24 -19.87 -12.80 42.94
C ASP A 24 -18.97 -13.16 44.15
N GLN A 25 -18.23 -14.26 44.06
CA GLN A 25 -17.32 -14.69 45.13
C GLN A 25 -16.08 -13.78 45.19
N ALA A 26 -15.57 -13.33 44.04
CA ALA A 26 -14.50 -12.34 43.97
C ALA A 26 -14.93 -11.00 44.58
N LEU A 27 -16.20 -10.60 44.37
CA LEU A 27 -16.76 -9.39 44.97
C LEU A 27 -16.79 -9.50 46.50
N ALA A 28 -17.23 -10.64 47.04
CA ALA A 28 -17.27 -10.88 48.48
C ALA A 28 -15.88 -10.92 49.14
N ALA A 29 -14.85 -11.34 48.40
CA ALA A 29 -13.48 -11.43 48.89
C ALA A 29 -12.69 -10.10 48.86
N ARG A 30 -13.26 -9.02 48.30
CA ARG A 30 -12.63 -7.69 48.23
C ARG A 30 -12.08 -7.17 49.57
N PRO A 31 -12.81 -7.23 50.70
CA PRO A 31 -12.30 -6.73 51.98
C PRO A 31 -11.09 -7.54 52.47
N LEU A 32 -11.11 -8.86 52.25
CA LEU A 32 -10.00 -9.74 52.60
C LEU A 32 -8.77 -9.45 51.72
N ALA A 33 -8.97 -9.31 50.41
CA ALA A 33 -7.91 -8.92 49.48
C ALA A 33 -7.27 -7.58 49.89
N LEU A 34 -8.08 -6.57 50.23
CA LEU A 34 -7.60 -5.27 50.72
C LEU A 34 -6.79 -5.42 52.03
N ALA A 35 -7.30 -6.18 53.01
CA ALA A 35 -6.60 -6.40 54.27
C ALA A 35 -5.24 -7.10 54.07
N LEU A 36 -5.16 -8.07 53.15
CA LEU A 36 -3.92 -8.74 52.79
C LEU A 36 -2.91 -7.76 52.17
N VAL A 37 -3.36 -6.86 51.30
CA VAL A 37 -2.50 -5.82 50.70
C VAL A 37 -1.97 -4.87 51.77
N LYS A 38 -2.83 -4.33 52.64
CA LYS A 38 -2.42 -3.44 53.73
C LYS A 38 -1.40 -4.12 54.65
N HIS A 39 -1.67 -5.36 55.05
CA HIS A 39 -0.76 -6.13 55.89
C HIS A 39 0.61 -6.31 55.23
N ARG A 40 0.66 -6.60 53.92
CA ARG A 40 1.93 -6.72 53.17
C ARG A 40 2.68 -5.39 53.09
N LEU A 41 1.98 -4.29 52.82
CA LEU A 41 2.58 -2.95 52.78
C LEU A 41 3.19 -2.57 54.13
N ASP A 42 2.46 -2.80 55.23
CA ASP A 42 2.94 -2.52 56.59
C ASP A 42 4.10 -3.43 56.99
N ALA A 43 4.04 -4.72 56.64
CA ALA A 43 5.13 -5.67 56.89
C ALA A 43 6.42 -5.30 56.12
N SER A 44 6.29 -4.94 54.84
CA SER A 44 7.40 -4.44 54.02
C SER A 44 8.02 -3.19 54.65
N ARG A 45 7.19 -2.25 55.08
CA ARG A 45 7.63 -1.02 55.77
C ARG A 45 8.35 -1.32 57.08
N GLY A 46 7.81 -2.21 57.91
CA GLY A 46 8.41 -2.60 59.19
C GLY A 46 9.76 -3.31 59.05
N ARG A 47 9.96 -4.04 57.94
CA ARG A 47 11.21 -4.75 57.63
C ARG A 47 12.23 -3.92 56.84
N GLY A 48 11.86 -2.71 56.42
CA GLY A 48 12.69 -1.88 55.54
C GLY A 48 12.90 -2.48 54.15
N THR A 49 11.99 -3.34 53.70
CA THR A 49 12.03 -4.00 52.38
C THR A 49 10.99 -3.39 51.45
N LEU A 50 11.24 -3.42 50.14
CA LEU A 50 10.27 -2.92 49.16
C LEU A 50 9.10 -3.91 48.97
N PRO A 51 7.91 -3.42 48.63
CA PRO A 51 6.77 -4.28 48.35
C PRO A 51 6.97 -5.06 47.04
N ASP A 52 6.61 -6.34 47.05
CA ASP A 52 6.59 -7.18 45.84
C ASP A 52 5.29 -6.92 45.05
N LEU A 53 5.42 -6.29 43.88
CA LEU A 53 4.26 -5.92 43.05
C LEU A 53 3.49 -7.14 42.53
N ALA A 54 4.20 -8.22 42.21
CA ALA A 54 3.57 -9.46 41.73
C ALA A 54 2.67 -10.11 42.80
N SER A 55 2.93 -9.82 44.09
CA SER A 55 2.10 -10.31 45.18
C SER A 55 0.69 -9.71 45.18
N PHE A 56 0.49 -8.55 44.53
CA PHE A 56 -0.82 -7.88 44.43
C PHE A 56 -1.60 -8.29 43.18
N ASP A 57 -0.92 -8.81 42.17
CA ASP A 57 -1.55 -9.25 40.91
C ASP A 57 -2.53 -10.40 41.14
N GLY A 58 -3.67 -10.34 40.44
CA GLY A 58 -4.73 -11.34 40.50
C GLY A 58 -5.57 -11.31 41.78
N LEU A 59 -5.32 -10.40 42.72
CA LEU A 59 -6.24 -10.18 43.85
C LEU A 59 -7.50 -9.44 43.36
N PRO A 60 -8.70 -9.80 43.85
CA PRO A 60 -9.95 -9.20 43.41
C PRO A 60 -10.17 -7.81 44.04
N LEU A 61 -9.24 -6.88 43.86
CA LEU A 61 -9.33 -5.51 44.37
C LEU A 61 -10.30 -4.70 43.51
N GLY A 62 -11.38 -4.22 44.13
CA GLY A 62 -12.32 -3.29 43.49
C GLY A 62 -11.77 -1.87 43.42
N GLN A 63 -12.44 -1.00 42.65
CA GLN A 63 -12.11 0.43 42.57
C GLN A 63 -12.12 1.13 43.94
N GLU A 64 -13.02 0.72 44.84
CA GLU A 64 -13.11 1.27 46.20
C GLU A 64 -11.92 0.87 47.06
N ALA A 65 -11.45 -0.38 46.96
CA ALA A 65 -10.27 -0.84 47.68
C ALA A 65 -9.00 -0.09 47.23
N TRP A 66 -8.87 0.16 45.92
CA TRP A 66 -7.79 1.01 45.40
C TRP A 66 -7.90 2.47 45.82
N ARG A 67 -9.13 3.00 45.94
CA ARG A 67 -9.37 4.35 46.46
C ARG A 67 -8.92 4.44 47.93
N GLU A 68 -9.29 3.46 48.75
CA GLU A 68 -8.91 3.42 50.17
C GLU A 68 -7.39 3.31 50.34
N LEU A 69 -6.72 2.43 49.57
CA LEU A 69 -5.24 2.35 49.58
C LEU A 69 -4.59 3.68 49.18
N ARG A 70 -5.18 4.38 48.22
CA ARG A 70 -4.66 5.68 47.77
C ARG A 70 -4.87 6.79 48.80
N GLU A 71 -6.03 6.83 49.46
CA GLU A 71 -6.31 7.79 50.53
C GLU A 71 -5.40 7.57 51.75
N GLU A 72 -5.10 6.32 52.09
CA GLU A 72 -4.30 5.99 53.28
C GLU A 72 -2.79 6.10 53.04
N TYR A 73 -2.31 5.64 51.87
CA TYR A 73 -0.87 5.51 51.58
C TYR A 73 -0.42 6.29 50.32
N GLY A 74 -1.34 6.60 49.40
CA GLY A 74 -1.05 7.12 48.06
C GLY A 74 -0.42 8.51 48.02
N ASP A 75 -1.00 9.50 48.70
CA ASP A 75 -0.52 10.89 48.63
C ASP A 75 0.94 11.02 49.12
N ARG A 76 1.28 10.33 50.22
CA ARG A 76 2.65 10.31 50.75
C ARG A 76 3.62 9.63 49.79
N ALA A 77 3.20 8.55 49.14
CA ALA A 77 4.04 7.84 48.18
C ALA A 77 4.26 8.66 46.89
N ASP A 78 3.21 9.32 46.37
CA ASP A 78 3.31 10.17 45.18
C ASP A 78 4.14 11.44 45.45
N ASP A 79 3.98 12.07 46.63
CA ASP A 79 4.80 13.22 47.04
C ASP A 79 6.27 12.84 47.23
N ALA A 80 6.54 11.69 47.85
CA ALA A 80 7.90 11.15 47.99
C ALA A 80 8.52 10.85 46.62
N LEU A 81 7.76 10.25 45.71
CA LEU A 81 8.17 10.06 44.32
C LEU A 81 8.49 11.41 43.67
N ARG A 82 7.60 12.39 43.77
CA ARG A 82 7.78 13.71 43.17
C ARG A 82 9.03 14.43 43.67
N ALA A 83 9.35 14.31 44.95
CA ALA A 83 10.58 14.82 45.53
C ALA A 83 11.81 14.12 44.92
N ARG A 84 11.78 12.79 44.83
CA ARG A 84 12.86 11.95 44.30
C ARG A 84 13.05 12.02 42.80
N LEU A 85 12.03 12.40 42.03
CA LEU A 85 12.21 12.60 40.59
C LEU A 85 13.29 13.65 40.30
N ARG A 86 13.61 14.58 41.21
CA ARG A 86 14.71 15.55 40.99
C ARG A 86 16.10 14.90 40.98
N ASP A 87 16.24 13.75 41.62
CA ASP A 87 17.46 12.96 41.70
C ASP A 87 17.71 12.15 40.41
N PRO A 88 18.91 11.59 40.19
CA PRO A 88 19.20 10.76 39.02
C PRO A 88 18.25 9.56 38.88
N VAL A 89 17.96 9.17 37.63
CA VAL A 89 16.98 8.12 37.29
C VAL A 89 17.25 6.79 38.01
N THR A 90 18.51 6.47 38.27
CA THR A 90 18.92 5.25 39.01
C THR A 90 18.35 5.14 40.43
N THR A 91 17.87 6.25 41.00
CA THR A 91 17.30 6.28 42.37
C THR A 91 15.78 6.09 42.38
N TRP A 92 15.14 5.93 41.22
CA TRP A 92 13.68 5.98 41.11
C TRP A 92 12.97 4.64 41.33
N THR A 93 13.69 3.51 41.28
CA THR A 93 13.09 2.17 41.39
C THR A 93 12.28 2.02 42.68
N GLU A 94 12.86 2.40 43.82
CA GLU A 94 12.21 2.29 45.13
C GLU A 94 10.95 3.16 45.25
N PRO A 95 10.98 4.49 45.02
CA PRO A 95 9.79 5.32 45.12
C PRO A 95 8.72 4.96 44.08
N LEU A 96 9.10 4.49 42.88
CA LEU A 96 8.14 4.01 41.89
C LEU A 96 7.44 2.73 42.34
N ARG A 97 8.19 1.76 42.89
CA ARG A 97 7.62 0.52 43.39
C ARG A 97 6.63 0.77 44.53
N LEU A 98 6.94 1.70 45.43
CA LEU A 98 6.03 2.12 46.50
C LEU A 98 4.77 2.80 45.96
N ALA A 99 4.90 3.74 45.01
CA ALA A 99 3.75 4.44 44.43
C ALA A 99 2.81 3.50 43.64
N LEU A 100 3.38 2.51 42.93
CA LEU A 100 2.61 1.49 42.22
C LEU A 100 1.89 0.54 43.19
N ALA A 101 2.56 0.10 44.26
CA ALA A 101 1.99 -0.83 45.24
C ALA A 101 0.73 -0.29 45.95
N VAL A 102 0.64 1.03 46.13
CA VAL A 102 -0.50 1.69 46.78
C VAL A 102 -1.56 2.18 45.79
N GLY A 103 -1.43 1.83 44.52
CA GLY A 103 -2.40 2.20 43.49
C GLY A 103 -2.53 3.70 43.29
N ALA A 104 -1.44 4.47 43.42
CA ALA A 104 -1.41 5.91 43.12
C ALA A 104 -1.59 6.23 41.62
N ASP A 105 -2.13 5.30 40.84
CA ASP A 105 -2.50 5.44 39.44
C ASP A 105 -3.44 6.64 39.22
N GLY A 106 -2.85 7.79 38.88
CA GLY A 106 -3.54 9.07 38.76
C GLY A 106 -2.84 10.24 39.47
N GLY A 107 -1.86 9.95 40.34
CA GLY A 107 -1.01 10.93 41.01
C GLY A 107 -0.11 11.70 40.03
N THR A 108 0.19 12.95 40.38
CA THR A 108 1.02 13.82 39.54
C THR A 108 2.48 13.38 39.50
N GLY A 109 2.98 12.72 40.55
CA GLY A 109 4.31 12.13 40.61
C GLY A 109 4.46 10.97 39.62
N LEU A 110 3.54 10.02 39.61
CA LEU A 110 3.55 8.92 38.63
C LEU A 110 3.41 9.41 37.19
N ALA A 111 2.54 10.38 36.92
CA ALA A 111 2.42 11.00 35.60
C ALA A 111 3.76 11.59 35.13
N ARG A 112 4.39 12.41 35.99
CA ARG A 112 5.69 13.02 35.70
C ARG A 112 6.80 11.99 35.54
N ALA A 113 6.75 10.89 36.27
CA ALA A 113 7.71 9.81 36.12
C ALA A 113 7.58 9.11 34.76
N MET A 114 6.35 8.80 34.34
CA MET A 114 6.08 8.21 33.02
C MET A 114 6.57 9.13 31.89
N ASP A 115 6.27 10.43 31.97
CA ASP A 115 6.71 11.42 30.97
C ASP A 115 8.24 11.46 30.86
N ARG A 116 8.94 11.45 32.00
CA ARG A 116 10.42 11.51 32.01
C ARG A 116 11.07 10.21 31.58
N LEU A 117 10.49 9.06 31.92
CA LEU A 117 10.97 7.77 31.44
C LEU A 117 10.75 7.66 29.92
N ALA A 118 9.58 8.05 29.42
CA ALA A 118 9.29 8.10 27.99
C ALA A 118 10.25 9.05 27.25
N GLU A 119 10.49 10.25 27.79
CA GLU A 119 11.46 11.18 27.22
C GLU A 119 12.87 10.60 27.22
N ALA A 120 13.32 9.99 28.32
CA ALA A 120 14.65 9.37 28.40
C ALA A 120 14.84 8.26 27.35
N LEU A 121 13.82 7.43 27.14
CA LEU A 121 13.82 6.38 26.11
C LEU A 121 13.94 6.93 24.68
N LEU A 122 13.46 8.16 24.42
CA LEU A 122 13.57 8.83 23.13
C LEU A 122 14.97 9.37 22.82
N HIS A 123 15.95 9.25 23.73
CA HIS A 123 17.34 9.65 23.48
C HIS A 123 18.30 8.49 23.78
N PRO A 124 18.34 7.46 22.90
CA PRO A 124 19.14 6.25 23.11
C PRO A 124 20.65 6.50 23.19
N GLU A 125 21.14 7.63 22.70
CA GLU A 125 22.53 8.06 22.81
C GLU A 125 22.93 8.54 24.21
N ARG A 126 21.96 8.81 25.10
CA ARG A 126 22.19 9.32 26.45
C ARG A 126 22.22 8.20 27.47
N ARG A 127 23.02 8.40 28.52
CA ARG A 127 23.09 7.48 29.67
C ARG A 127 21.72 7.26 30.34
N ASP A 128 20.88 8.30 30.34
CA ASP A 128 19.53 8.28 30.92
C ASP A 128 18.64 7.21 30.29
N CYS A 129 18.82 6.87 29.01
CA CYS A 129 18.05 5.82 28.35
C CYS A 129 18.35 4.44 28.95
N ALA A 130 19.63 4.11 29.12
CA ALA A 130 20.05 2.86 29.78
C ALA A 130 19.55 2.78 31.23
N GLN A 131 19.55 3.91 31.95
CA GLN A 131 19.03 3.99 33.31
C GLN A 131 17.51 3.82 33.36
N ALA A 132 16.77 4.42 32.42
CA ALA A 132 15.32 4.26 32.32
C ALA A 132 14.94 2.80 32.03
N VAL A 133 15.64 2.14 31.11
CA VAL A 133 15.45 0.70 30.83
C VAL A 133 15.76 -0.16 32.05
N HIS A 134 16.84 0.16 32.79
CA HIS A 134 17.15 -0.54 34.03
C HIS A 134 16.04 -0.40 35.06
N VAL A 135 15.56 0.82 35.32
CA VAL A 135 14.43 1.06 36.24
C VAL A 135 13.18 0.29 35.80
N LEU A 136 12.82 0.34 34.52
CA LEU A 136 11.63 -0.37 34.01
C LEU A 136 11.78 -1.90 34.09
N SER A 137 12.99 -2.42 33.89
CA SER A 137 13.29 -3.85 34.03
C SER A 137 13.26 -4.30 35.49
N GLU A 138 13.80 -3.49 36.40
CA GLU A 138 13.78 -3.77 37.84
C GLU A 138 12.36 -3.71 38.42
N LEU A 139 11.52 -2.79 37.94
CA LEU A 139 10.12 -2.71 38.38
C LEU A 139 9.30 -3.94 37.94
N ASP A 140 9.63 -4.53 36.80
CA ASP A 140 8.96 -5.69 36.19
C ASP A 140 7.41 -5.58 36.18
N HIS A 141 6.90 -4.38 35.96
CA HIS A 141 5.47 -4.09 36.06
C HIS A 141 4.84 -3.81 34.69
N VAL A 142 4.27 -4.85 34.07
CA VAL A 142 3.76 -4.84 32.68
C VAL A 142 2.79 -3.68 32.42
N ALA A 143 1.81 -3.46 33.30
CA ALA A 143 0.81 -2.40 33.12
C ALA A 143 1.43 -0.99 33.13
N PHE A 144 2.51 -0.78 33.92
CA PHE A 144 3.22 0.50 33.98
C PHE A 144 4.08 0.68 32.74
N THR A 145 4.85 -0.35 32.35
CA THR A 145 5.63 -0.34 31.11
C THR A 145 4.76 -0.05 29.88
N ARG A 146 3.59 -0.68 29.79
CA ARG A 146 2.62 -0.41 28.71
C ARG A 146 2.19 1.05 28.66
N ARG A 147 1.99 1.70 29.80
CA ARG A 147 1.63 3.13 29.88
C ARG A 147 2.80 4.02 29.46
N VAL A 148 4.02 3.73 29.92
CA VAL A 148 5.23 4.46 29.48
C VAL A 148 5.43 4.34 27.96
N LEU A 149 5.23 3.16 27.38
CA LEU A 149 5.31 2.97 25.93
C LEU A 149 4.23 3.75 25.16
N ARG A 150 3.05 3.98 25.75
CA ARG A 150 2.03 4.87 25.17
C ARG A 150 2.47 6.33 25.19
N HIS A 151 3.08 6.80 26.27
CA HIS A 151 3.60 8.17 26.39
C HIS A 151 4.68 8.52 25.35
N LEU A 152 5.36 7.52 24.77
CA LEU A 152 6.27 7.75 23.63
C LEU A 152 5.58 8.41 22.44
N LEU A 153 4.26 8.24 22.31
CA LEU A 153 3.46 8.80 21.22
C LEU A 153 2.76 10.12 21.56
N ASP A 154 2.90 10.64 22.78
CA ASP A 154 2.31 11.93 23.13
C ASP A 154 2.94 13.03 22.29
N ASN A 155 2.13 13.90 21.68
CA ASN A 155 2.61 14.94 20.75
C ASN A 155 3.55 14.35 19.67
N PHE A 156 3.13 13.25 19.04
CA PHE A 156 3.93 12.51 18.07
C PHE A 156 4.44 13.41 16.93
N THR A 157 5.72 13.27 16.59
CA THR A 157 6.39 13.97 15.49
C THR A 157 7.26 12.99 14.70
N GLU A 158 7.61 13.33 13.46
CA GLU A 158 8.53 12.52 12.64
C GLU A 158 9.89 12.30 13.33
N ARG A 159 10.39 13.31 14.06
CA ARG A 159 11.63 13.19 14.85
C ARG A 159 11.52 12.15 15.96
N LYS A 160 10.34 11.99 16.58
CA LYS A 160 10.11 10.92 17.56
C LYS A 160 10.15 9.55 16.90
N LEU A 161 9.67 9.40 15.67
CA LEU A 161 9.77 8.14 14.95
C LEU A 161 11.22 7.74 14.68
N ASP A 162 12.04 8.68 14.22
CA ASP A 162 13.46 8.43 13.99
C ASP A 162 14.19 8.03 15.29
N ARG A 163 13.80 8.64 16.42
CA ARG A 163 14.30 8.29 17.77
C ARG A 163 13.83 6.90 18.23
N LEU A 164 12.58 6.52 17.98
CA LEU A 164 12.08 5.18 18.29
C LEU A 164 12.83 4.10 17.50
N ARG A 165 13.13 4.37 16.24
CA ARG A 165 13.96 3.48 15.43
C ARG A 165 15.38 3.40 15.99
N ALA A 166 15.99 4.52 16.37
CA ALA A 166 17.30 4.53 17.01
C ALA A 166 17.32 3.78 18.35
N LEU A 167 16.24 3.85 19.15
CA LEU A 167 16.10 3.07 20.38
C LEU A 167 16.04 1.57 20.09
N ALA A 168 15.30 1.17 19.05
CA ALA A 168 15.22 -0.23 18.66
C ALA A 168 16.54 -0.77 18.08
N ASP A 169 17.34 0.08 17.44
CA ASP A 169 18.69 -0.24 16.95
C ASP A 169 19.77 -0.17 18.04
N SER A 170 19.47 0.36 19.24
CA SER A 170 20.44 0.50 20.33
C SER A 170 20.55 -0.78 21.18
N PRO A 171 21.55 -0.88 22.09
CA PRO A 171 21.63 -1.99 23.05
C PRO A 171 20.38 -2.13 23.94
N GLN A 172 19.62 -1.05 24.13
CA GLN A 172 18.36 -1.04 24.86
C GLN A 172 17.18 -1.59 24.05
N GLY A 173 17.35 -1.79 22.73
CA GLY A 173 16.33 -2.36 21.85
C GLY A 173 15.86 -3.75 22.26
N ASP A 174 16.70 -4.55 22.92
CA ASP A 174 16.31 -5.86 23.47
C ASP A 174 15.23 -5.78 24.56
N TRP A 175 15.25 -4.71 25.35
CA TRP A 175 14.17 -4.45 26.30
C TRP A 175 12.87 -4.10 25.58
N LEU A 176 12.94 -3.25 24.54
CA LEU A 176 11.78 -2.86 23.76
C LEU A 176 11.14 -4.09 23.07
N ARG A 177 11.97 -4.97 22.49
CA ARG A 177 11.53 -6.22 21.84
C ARG A 177 10.77 -7.14 22.79
N ARG A 178 11.23 -7.29 24.03
CA ARG A 178 10.56 -8.12 25.05
C ARG A 178 9.21 -7.57 25.51
N ASN A 179 8.96 -6.28 25.32
CA ASN A 179 7.74 -5.59 25.75
C ASN A 179 6.87 -5.10 24.57
N ILE A 180 7.10 -5.64 23.37
CA ILE A 180 6.57 -5.07 22.13
C ILE A 180 5.10 -5.41 21.86
N ASP A 181 4.62 -6.55 22.36
CA ASP A 181 3.27 -7.07 22.07
C ASP A 181 2.17 -6.11 22.56
N ASP A 182 2.45 -5.42 23.67
CA ASP A 182 1.57 -4.45 24.30
C ASP A 182 1.80 -3.00 23.88
N ALA A 183 2.82 -2.77 23.04
CA ALA A 183 3.18 -1.44 22.60
C ALA A 183 2.19 -0.92 21.52
N PRO A 184 2.00 0.40 21.41
CA PRO A 184 1.25 0.98 20.31
C PRO A 184 1.80 0.57 18.93
N LEU A 185 0.94 0.49 17.92
CA LEU A 185 1.32 0.08 16.56
C LEU A 185 2.52 0.85 16.01
N THR A 186 2.61 2.15 16.23
CA THR A 186 3.74 2.98 15.79
C THR A 186 5.07 2.50 16.38
N VAL A 187 5.10 2.15 17.66
CA VAL A 187 6.30 1.63 18.34
C VAL A 187 6.65 0.25 17.80
N ARG A 188 5.64 -0.60 17.60
CA ARG A 188 5.80 -1.94 16.99
C ARG A 188 6.39 -1.86 15.58
N LEU A 189 5.87 -0.97 14.74
CA LEU A 189 6.36 -0.75 13.38
C LEU A 189 7.80 -0.20 13.38
N ALA A 190 8.12 0.74 14.28
CA ALA A 190 9.48 1.28 14.39
C ALA A 190 10.49 0.20 14.84
N ALA A 191 10.11 -0.61 15.84
CA ALA A 191 10.95 -1.70 16.32
C ALA A 191 11.15 -2.80 15.28
N ALA A 192 10.08 -3.20 14.58
CA ALA A 192 10.15 -4.16 13.48
C ALA A 192 10.98 -3.63 12.31
N ALA A 193 10.84 -2.34 11.98
CA ALA A 193 11.63 -1.71 10.92
C ALA A 193 13.11 -1.72 11.25
N ALA A 194 13.50 -1.39 12.48
CA ALA A 194 14.88 -1.49 12.97
C ALA A 194 15.42 -2.93 12.89
N GLN A 195 14.67 -3.88 13.45
CA GLN A 195 15.05 -5.30 13.47
C GLN A 195 15.29 -5.88 12.08
N TRP A 196 14.33 -5.73 11.17
CA TRP A 196 14.44 -6.32 9.82
C TRP A 196 15.40 -5.55 8.91
N HIS A 197 15.72 -4.30 9.25
CA HIS A 197 16.77 -3.54 8.59
C HIS A 197 18.18 -4.02 9.01
N GLY A 198 18.32 -4.55 10.23
CA GLY A 198 19.55 -5.16 10.72
C GLY A 198 19.76 -6.60 10.22
N PRO A 199 20.88 -7.24 10.60
CA PRO A 199 21.08 -8.68 10.44
C PRO A 199 20.04 -9.48 11.26
N PRO A 200 19.61 -10.67 10.78
CA PRO A 200 20.06 -11.35 9.57
C PRO A 200 19.36 -10.89 8.29
N ASP A 201 18.17 -10.28 8.38
CA ASP A 201 17.28 -10.11 7.23
C ASP A 201 17.77 -9.05 6.22
N ARG A 202 18.33 -7.93 6.71
CA ARG A 202 18.84 -6.82 5.89
C ARG A 202 17.82 -6.27 4.87
N LEU A 203 16.52 -6.33 5.18
CA LEU A 203 15.46 -5.87 4.28
C LEU A 203 15.56 -4.35 4.03
N ARG A 204 15.30 -3.95 2.79
CA ARG A 204 15.33 -2.54 2.34
C ARG A 204 14.16 -2.28 1.39
N GLY A 205 13.86 -1.00 1.17
CA GLY A 205 12.88 -0.55 0.19
C GLY A 205 11.54 -1.28 0.30
N VAL A 206 10.98 -1.67 -0.84
CA VAL A 206 9.67 -2.35 -0.90
C VAL A 206 9.59 -3.65 -0.11
N GLU A 207 10.68 -4.39 0.08
CA GLU A 207 10.67 -5.64 0.85
C GLU A 207 10.40 -5.37 2.33
N LEU A 208 11.04 -4.34 2.88
CA LEU A 208 10.80 -3.88 4.24
C LEU A 208 9.38 -3.32 4.37
N PHE A 209 8.93 -2.54 3.39
CA PHE A 209 7.56 -2.01 3.37
C PHE A 209 6.52 -3.12 3.40
N GLU A 210 6.64 -4.11 2.52
CA GLU A 210 5.75 -5.28 2.45
C GLU A 210 5.74 -6.04 3.78
N ARG A 211 6.91 -6.28 4.37
CA ARG A 211 7.01 -6.96 5.65
C ARG A 211 6.31 -6.18 6.78
N LEU A 212 6.47 -4.86 6.82
CA LEU A 212 5.79 -3.99 7.78
C LEU A 212 4.28 -3.93 7.56
N THR A 213 3.79 -3.95 6.32
CA THR A 213 2.35 -4.04 6.06
C THR A 213 1.73 -5.32 6.61
N GLY A 214 2.52 -6.41 6.73
CA GLY A 214 2.10 -7.66 7.36
C GLY A 214 1.76 -7.56 8.85
N LEU A 215 2.18 -6.49 9.54
CA LEU A 215 1.85 -6.21 10.94
C LEU A 215 0.52 -5.47 11.12
N LEU A 216 -0.09 -5.01 10.02
CA LEU A 216 -1.40 -4.35 10.03
C LEU A 216 -2.52 -5.40 10.12
N SER A 217 -3.62 -5.06 10.77
CA SER A 217 -4.78 -5.96 10.98
C SER A 217 -5.36 -6.51 9.67
N ALA A 218 -5.46 -5.67 8.63
CA ALA A 218 -5.94 -6.04 7.30
C ALA A 218 -4.81 -6.46 6.32
N ARG A 219 -3.55 -6.49 6.78
CA ARG A 219 -2.35 -6.66 5.94
C ARG A 219 -2.29 -5.71 4.74
N ARG A 220 -2.92 -4.54 4.87
CA ARG A 220 -3.02 -3.49 3.85
C ARG A 220 -3.01 -2.13 4.51
N VAL A 221 -2.57 -1.13 3.76
CA VAL A 221 -2.56 0.27 4.21
C VAL A 221 -3.88 0.91 3.80
N GLU A 222 -4.70 1.32 4.77
CA GLU A 222 -6.06 1.83 4.53
C GLU A 222 -6.18 3.34 4.72
N ASP A 223 -5.21 3.97 5.37
CA ASP A 223 -5.27 5.38 5.73
C ASP A 223 -3.94 6.11 5.50
N VAL A 224 -4.05 7.43 5.28
CA VAL A 224 -2.93 8.33 4.97
C VAL A 224 -1.90 8.39 6.10
N LYS A 225 -2.34 8.32 7.36
CA LYS A 225 -1.44 8.43 8.52
C LYS A 225 -0.54 7.20 8.60
N THR A 226 -1.09 6.00 8.42
CA THR A 226 -0.34 4.75 8.37
C THR A 226 0.58 4.71 7.15
N LEU A 227 0.14 5.18 5.98
CA LEU A 227 1.00 5.25 4.79
C LEU A 227 2.20 6.16 5.03
N ASN A 228 2.00 7.37 5.55
CA ASN A 228 3.08 8.31 5.84
C ASN A 228 4.06 7.75 6.87
N LEU A 229 3.54 7.06 7.89
CA LEU A 229 4.35 6.38 8.90
C LEU A 229 5.26 5.32 8.27
N LEU A 230 4.69 4.40 7.49
CA LEU A 230 5.44 3.33 6.83
C LEU A 230 6.44 3.90 5.82
N TRP A 231 6.03 4.91 5.04
CA TRP A 231 6.91 5.56 4.08
C TRP A 231 8.14 6.17 4.76
N ARG A 232 7.93 6.85 5.88
CA ARG A 232 9.01 7.44 6.68
C ARG A 232 9.94 6.37 7.26
N LEU A 233 9.40 5.25 7.73
CA LEU A 233 10.20 4.14 8.25
C LEU A 233 11.09 3.51 7.17
N VAL A 234 10.61 3.40 5.94
CA VAL A 234 11.30 2.67 4.87
C VAL A 234 12.22 3.58 4.06
N TRP A 235 11.68 4.67 3.51
CA TRP A 235 12.39 5.55 2.58
C TRP A 235 12.69 6.94 3.16
N ARG A 236 12.24 7.24 4.38
CA ARG A 236 12.42 8.55 5.03
C ARG A 236 11.87 9.70 4.18
N ASN A 237 12.76 10.50 3.59
CA ASN A 237 12.42 11.60 2.68
C ASN A 237 12.53 11.20 1.21
N ASP A 238 13.16 10.08 0.92
CA ASP A 238 13.42 9.62 -0.43
C ASP A 238 12.19 8.92 -1.02
N PRO A 239 12.04 8.90 -2.35
CA PRO A 239 11.06 8.05 -3.00
C PRO A 239 11.57 6.60 -3.13
N PRO A 240 10.66 5.61 -3.23
CA PRO A 240 11.00 4.26 -3.68
C PRO A 240 11.71 4.29 -5.02
N ASN A 241 12.62 3.35 -5.22
CA ASN A 241 13.25 3.12 -6.51
C ASN A 241 12.20 2.88 -7.60
N ARG A 242 12.47 3.30 -8.85
CA ARG A 242 11.50 3.18 -9.96
C ARG A 242 10.96 1.76 -10.14
N ALA A 243 11.85 0.77 -10.10
CA ALA A 243 11.50 -0.65 -10.18
C ALA A 243 10.58 -1.14 -9.03
N GLU A 244 10.56 -0.44 -7.89
CA GLU A 244 9.74 -0.80 -6.72
C GLU A 244 8.34 -0.18 -6.76
N GLN A 245 8.16 0.92 -7.49
CA GLN A 245 6.93 1.72 -7.50
C GLN A 245 5.66 0.95 -7.91
N PRO A 246 5.69 0.02 -8.91
CA PRO A 246 4.53 -0.82 -9.20
C PRO A 246 4.08 -1.67 -8.00
N ARG A 247 5.03 -2.23 -7.24
CA ARG A 247 4.71 -3.06 -6.07
C ARG A 247 4.16 -2.21 -4.91
N VAL A 248 4.73 -1.03 -4.69
CA VAL A 248 4.22 -0.07 -3.69
C VAL A 248 2.77 0.32 -4.03
N ALA A 249 2.48 0.67 -5.28
CA ALA A 249 1.13 1.04 -5.71
C ALA A 249 0.07 -0.07 -5.49
N ARG A 250 0.46 -1.35 -5.54
CA ARG A 250 -0.45 -2.48 -5.23
C ARG A 250 -0.78 -2.59 -3.74
N LEU A 251 0.15 -2.22 -2.86
CA LEU A 251 0.01 -2.39 -1.40
C LEU A 251 -0.82 -1.28 -0.72
N CYS A 252 -0.79 -0.06 -1.26
CA CYS A 252 -1.49 1.10 -0.68
C CYS A 252 -2.52 1.77 -1.60
N THR A 253 -2.69 1.30 -2.84
CA THR A 253 -3.47 1.94 -3.92
C THR A 253 -2.92 3.30 -4.38
N PRO A 254 -3.03 3.64 -5.67
CA PRO A 254 -2.56 4.94 -6.16
C PRO A 254 -3.26 6.15 -5.54
N ARG A 255 -4.56 6.01 -5.23
CA ARG A 255 -5.35 7.08 -4.62
C ARG A 255 -4.79 7.49 -3.27
N LEU A 256 -4.48 6.52 -2.40
CA LEU A 256 -3.94 6.81 -1.08
C LEU A 256 -2.57 7.49 -1.14
N ILE A 257 -1.73 7.12 -2.12
CA ILE A 257 -0.43 7.77 -2.36
C ILE A 257 -0.60 9.26 -2.68
N ILE A 258 -1.64 9.62 -3.42
CA ILE A 258 -1.93 11.02 -3.78
C ILE A 258 -2.55 11.78 -2.61
N GLU A 259 -3.52 11.18 -1.91
CA GLU A 259 -4.13 11.75 -0.70
C GLU A 259 -3.08 12.00 0.40
N ALA A 260 -2.03 11.17 0.46
CA ALA A 260 -0.89 11.34 1.35
C ALA A 260 0.15 12.39 0.88
N ASP A 261 -0.09 13.07 -0.24
CA ASP A 261 0.84 14.04 -0.85
C ASP A 261 2.19 13.41 -1.29
N LEU A 262 2.24 12.09 -1.41
CA LEU A 262 3.42 11.30 -1.81
C LEU A 262 3.50 11.10 -3.33
N GLY A 263 2.38 11.26 -4.05
CA GLY A 263 2.32 11.10 -5.51
C GLY A 263 3.39 11.93 -6.23
N ARG A 264 3.60 13.19 -5.80
CA ARG A 264 4.62 14.08 -6.35
C ARG A 264 6.05 13.56 -6.19
N ARG A 265 6.35 12.80 -5.13
CA ARG A 265 7.67 12.22 -4.90
C ARG A 265 7.99 11.09 -5.88
N ILE A 266 6.97 10.39 -6.37
CA ILE A 266 7.13 9.30 -7.35
C ILE A 266 6.69 9.70 -8.76
N MET A 267 6.56 11.00 -9.06
CA MET A 267 6.18 11.48 -10.39
C MET A 267 7.14 11.09 -11.50
N GLY A 268 8.41 10.80 -11.15
CA GLY A 268 9.37 10.22 -12.08
C GLY A 268 8.87 8.92 -12.72
N TRP A 269 8.00 8.17 -12.03
CA TRP A 269 7.37 6.96 -12.57
C TRP A 269 6.54 7.24 -13.82
N LEU A 270 5.78 8.34 -13.80
CA LEU A 270 4.89 8.69 -14.90
C LEU A 270 5.67 9.16 -16.13
N LYS A 271 6.85 9.76 -15.93
CA LYS A 271 7.67 10.36 -16.99
C LYS A 271 8.64 9.37 -17.62
N GLU A 272 9.23 8.53 -16.79
CA GLU A 272 10.27 7.59 -17.18
C GLU A 272 10.06 6.24 -16.48
N PRO A 273 8.97 5.54 -16.80
CA PRO A 273 8.73 4.21 -16.27
C PRO A 273 9.69 3.20 -16.89
N ASP A 274 10.03 2.16 -16.13
CA ASP A 274 10.73 0.99 -16.65
C ASP A 274 9.79 0.14 -17.54
N HIS A 275 8.49 0.10 -17.21
CA HIS A 275 7.45 -0.65 -17.92
C HIS A 275 6.10 0.08 -17.87
N CYS A 276 5.28 -0.08 -18.91
CA CYS A 276 3.91 0.45 -18.95
C CYS A 276 2.89 -0.56 -18.42
N ASP A 277 2.92 -0.83 -17.12
CA ASP A 277 2.07 -1.83 -16.46
C ASP A 277 0.69 -1.30 -16.07
N ARG A 278 -0.20 -2.20 -15.62
CA ARG A 278 -1.54 -1.84 -15.13
C ARG A 278 -1.48 -0.87 -13.95
N GLU A 279 -0.49 -1.04 -13.07
CA GLU A 279 -0.30 -0.16 -11.91
C GLU A 279 0.06 1.26 -12.32
N LEU A 280 0.89 1.43 -13.37
CA LEU A 280 1.21 2.76 -13.90
C LEU A 280 -0.03 3.46 -14.44
N VAL A 281 -0.90 2.75 -15.16
CA VAL A 281 -2.15 3.34 -15.66
C VAL A 281 -3.11 3.68 -14.52
N ALA A 282 -3.20 2.84 -13.49
CA ALA A 282 -3.99 3.13 -12.30
C ALA A 282 -3.47 4.40 -11.59
N PHE A 283 -2.14 4.54 -11.49
CA PHE A 283 -1.51 5.75 -10.96
C PHE A 283 -1.77 6.98 -11.81
N ALA A 284 -1.63 6.89 -13.14
CA ALA A 284 -1.97 7.98 -14.06
C ALA A 284 -3.44 8.41 -13.95
N ARG A 285 -4.37 7.46 -13.78
CA ARG A 285 -5.80 7.76 -13.63
C ARG A 285 -6.10 8.58 -12.39
N GLU A 286 -5.46 8.28 -11.26
CA GLU A 286 -5.66 9.08 -10.05
C GLU A 286 -4.87 10.39 -10.11
N MET A 287 -3.64 10.38 -10.65
CA MET A 287 -2.78 11.57 -10.75
C MET A 287 -3.39 12.67 -11.62
N ARG A 288 -4.12 12.34 -12.70
CA ARG A 288 -4.71 13.36 -13.59
C ARG A 288 -5.70 14.28 -12.85
N GLU A 289 -6.32 13.77 -11.77
CA GLU A 289 -7.27 14.50 -10.93
C GLU A 289 -6.57 15.34 -9.84
N ASP A 290 -5.24 15.20 -9.66
CA ASP A 290 -4.49 16.00 -8.69
C ASP A 290 -4.44 17.48 -9.15
N PRO A 291 -5.01 18.42 -8.38
CA PRO A 291 -5.01 19.84 -8.72
C PRO A 291 -3.60 20.45 -8.72
N LYS A 292 -2.64 19.84 -8.03
CA LYS A 292 -1.25 20.30 -7.94
C LYS A 292 -0.39 19.79 -9.09
N LEU A 293 -0.94 18.97 -10.00
CA LEU A 293 -0.20 18.43 -11.12
C LEU A 293 0.05 19.50 -12.21
N GLY A 294 1.28 19.56 -12.71
CA GLY A 294 1.63 20.44 -13.84
C GLY A 294 0.88 20.04 -15.12
N ALA A 295 0.65 21.01 -16.01
CA ALA A 295 -0.14 20.78 -17.24
C ALA A 295 0.42 19.64 -18.11
N GLN A 296 1.74 19.63 -18.34
CA GLN A 296 2.39 18.60 -19.16
C GLN A 296 2.29 17.19 -18.54
N ASP A 297 2.42 17.10 -17.22
CA ASP A 297 2.34 15.82 -16.50
C ASP A 297 0.89 15.30 -16.50
N ARG A 298 -0.08 16.20 -16.40
CA ARG A 298 -1.50 15.88 -16.55
C ARG A 298 -1.81 15.38 -17.97
N ASP A 299 -1.31 16.06 -19.00
CA ASP A 299 -1.48 15.61 -20.38
C ASP A 299 -0.83 14.23 -20.62
N THR A 300 0.31 13.94 -19.96
CA THR A 300 0.97 12.62 -20.02
C THR A 300 0.12 11.53 -19.36
N ALA A 301 -0.41 11.81 -18.17
CA ALA A 301 -1.32 10.92 -17.47
C ALA A 301 -2.58 10.64 -18.29
N GLU A 302 -3.19 11.69 -18.84
CA GLU A 302 -4.40 11.59 -19.64
C GLU A 302 -4.16 10.80 -20.93
N LEU A 303 -3.02 11.00 -21.60
CA LEU A 303 -2.65 10.24 -22.78
C LEU A 303 -2.59 8.74 -22.49
N LEU A 304 -1.93 8.35 -21.40
CA LEU A 304 -1.81 6.95 -21.01
C LEU A 304 -3.17 6.35 -20.66
N VAL A 305 -4.03 7.10 -19.95
CA VAL A 305 -5.37 6.63 -19.58
C VAL A 305 -6.27 6.50 -20.78
N ILE A 306 -6.29 7.47 -21.70
CA ILE A 306 -7.07 7.38 -22.95
C ILE A 306 -6.61 6.19 -23.80
N ALA A 307 -5.30 5.97 -23.92
CA ALA A 307 -4.79 4.81 -24.66
C ALA A 307 -5.26 3.49 -24.03
N GLN A 308 -5.24 3.37 -22.70
CA GLN A 308 -5.76 2.19 -22.01
C GLN A 308 -7.28 2.06 -22.14
N ASP A 309 -8.04 3.15 -21.98
CA ASP A 309 -9.49 3.12 -22.04
C ASP A 309 -9.99 2.74 -23.45
N LEU A 310 -9.28 3.16 -24.50
CA LEU A 310 -9.47 2.68 -25.87
C LEU A 310 -9.16 1.18 -25.98
N ALA A 311 -8.03 0.72 -25.44
CA ALA A 311 -7.63 -0.69 -25.52
C ALA A 311 -8.56 -1.64 -24.75
N ASP A 312 -9.16 -1.16 -23.65
CA ASP A 312 -10.13 -1.90 -22.83
C ASP A 312 -11.56 -1.80 -23.37
N GLY A 313 -11.81 -1.06 -24.47
CA GLY A 313 -13.14 -0.84 -25.02
C GLY A 313 -14.05 0.06 -24.15
N ARG A 314 -13.48 0.73 -23.13
CA ARG A 314 -14.21 1.71 -22.31
C ARG A 314 -14.45 3.03 -23.03
N LEU A 315 -13.60 3.33 -24.01
CA LEU A 315 -13.75 4.44 -24.92
C LEU A 315 -13.86 3.89 -26.35
N ALA A 316 -14.91 4.31 -27.08
CA ALA A 316 -15.07 3.94 -28.48
C ALA A 316 -14.02 4.65 -29.36
N VAL A 317 -13.60 4.00 -30.44
CA VAL A 317 -12.79 4.64 -31.49
C VAL A 317 -13.72 5.52 -32.31
N ASN A 318 -13.64 6.84 -32.16
CA ASN A 318 -14.44 7.79 -32.93
C ASN A 318 -13.67 9.09 -33.11
N ARG A 319 -14.26 10.06 -33.82
CA ARG A 319 -13.60 11.33 -34.15
C ARG A 319 -13.16 12.10 -32.89
N ALA A 320 -13.95 12.07 -31.82
CA ALA A 320 -13.66 12.79 -30.59
C ALA A 320 -12.50 12.14 -29.83
N SER A 321 -12.55 10.82 -29.59
CA SER A 321 -11.49 10.10 -28.86
C SER A 321 -10.17 10.08 -29.62
N VAL A 322 -10.21 9.86 -30.93
CA VAL A 322 -9.02 9.92 -31.79
C VAL A 322 -8.47 11.35 -31.89
N GLY A 323 -9.34 12.36 -31.98
CA GLY A 323 -8.96 13.77 -31.97
C GLY A 323 -8.20 14.12 -30.70
N ARG A 324 -8.74 13.75 -29.53
CA ARG A 324 -8.11 13.98 -28.22
C ARG A 324 -6.78 13.24 -28.09
N LEU A 325 -6.71 11.97 -28.51
CA LEU A 325 -5.47 11.19 -28.52
C LEU A 325 -4.37 11.89 -29.32
N ARG A 326 -4.69 12.40 -30.52
CA ARG A 326 -3.71 13.12 -31.37
C ARG A 326 -3.28 14.45 -30.76
N GLU A 327 -4.22 15.18 -30.17
CA GLU A 327 -3.92 16.43 -29.48
C GLU A 327 -2.93 16.19 -28.32
N LEU A 328 -3.20 15.21 -27.47
CA LEU A 328 -2.35 14.84 -26.34
C LEU A 328 -0.97 14.34 -26.80
N LYS A 329 -0.91 13.46 -27.82
CA LYS A 329 0.38 13.03 -28.40
C LYS A 329 1.23 14.21 -28.86
N ARG A 330 0.61 15.26 -29.44
CA ARG A 330 1.33 16.47 -29.86
C ARG A 330 1.81 17.30 -28.66
N LYS A 331 1.00 17.43 -27.61
CA LYS A 331 1.33 18.19 -26.40
C LYS A 331 2.46 17.56 -25.58
N VAL A 332 2.50 16.23 -25.54
CA VAL A 332 3.43 15.47 -24.69
C VAL A 332 4.72 15.08 -25.43
N SER A 333 4.80 15.30 -26.74
CA SER A 333 6.00 14.95 -27.52
C SER A 333 7.22 15.82 -27.16
N PRO A 334 8.44 15.25 -27.05
CA PRO A 334 8.74 13.82 -27.21
C PRO A 334 8.42 12.99 -25.95
N LEU A 335 7.80 11.82 -26.15
CA LEU A 335 7.61 10.82 -25.11
C LEU A 335 8.90 10.01 -24.91
N GLY A 336 9.22 9.62 -23.67
CA GLY A 336 10.25 8.62 -23.41
C GLY A 336 9.93 7.30 -24.12
N MET A 337 10.95 6.56 -24.55
CA MET A 337 10.78 5.37 -25.41
C MET A 337 9.79 4.35 -24.83
N VAL A 338 9.86 4.06 -23.53
CA VAL A 338 8.98 3.09 -22.86
C VAL A 338 7.51 3.53 -22.87
N LEU A 339 7.24 4.80 -22.57
CA LEU A 339 5.88 5.36 -22.62
C LEU A 339 5.35 5.41 -24.04
N GLY A 340 6.18 5.86 -24.99
CA GLY A 340 5.82 5.92 -26.41
C GLY A 340 5.37 4.55 -26.91
N LYS A 341 6.21 3.53 -26.70
CA LYS A 341 5.88 2.14 -27.03
C LYS A 341 4.62 1.66 -26.33
N GLY A 342 4.50 1.86 -25.02
CA GLY A 342 3.33 1.39 -24.25
C GLY A 342 2.01 2.05 -24.65
N VAL A 343 2.04 3.32 -25.06
CA VAL A 343 0.87 4.03 -25.64
C VAL A 343 0.56 3.48 -27.03
N ASP A 344 1.56 3.30 -27.87
CA ASP A 344 1.40 2.82 -29.24
C ASP A 344 0.87 1.39 -29.31
N GLU A 345 1.35 0.48 -28.46
CA GLU A 345 0.84 -0.88 -28.37
C GLU A 345 -0.66 -0.92 -27.99
N ARG A 346 -1.08 -0.08 -27.03
CA ARG A 346 -2.48 0.03 -26.60
C ARG A 346 -3.37 0.58 -27.70
N VAL A 347 -2.92 1.64 -28.37
CA VAL A 347 -3.66 2.23 -29.50
C VAL A 347 -3.75 1.24 -30.66
N GLY A 348 -2.67 0.51 -30.97
CA GLY A 348 -2.67 -0.53 -31.99
C GLY A 348 -3.69 -1.63 -31.70
N ARG A 349 -3.72 -2.12 -30.46
CA ARG A 349 -4.72 -3.11 -30.02
C ARG A 349 -6.15 -2.57 -30.09
N ALA A 350 -6.37 -1.33 -29.66
CA ALA A 350 -7.68 -0.68 -29.71
C ALA A 350 -8.22 -0.56 -31.15
N LEU A 351 -7.36 -0.12 -32.08
CA LEU A 351 -7.73 0.00 -33.50
C LEU A 351 -7.99 -1.37 -34.14
N ALA A 352 -7.30 -2.42 -33.71
CA ALA A 352 -7.52 -3.77 -34.21
C ALA A 352 -8.82 -4.40 -33.71
N ALA A 353 -9.23 -4.08 -32.48
CA ALA A 353 -10.44 -4.58 -31.85
C ALA A 353 -11.72 -3.78 -32.18
N ALA A 354 -11.58 -2.56 -32.70
CA ALA A 354 -12.70 -1.67 -33.04
C ALA A 354 -13.46 -2.12 -34.31
N ASN A 355 -14.69 -1.62 -34.48
CA ASN A 355 -15.44 -1.80 -35.70
C ASN A 355 -14.64 -1.20 -36.89
N PRO A 356 -14.43 -1.94 -38.00
CA PRO A 356 -13.65 -1.46 -39.13
C PRO A 356 -14.21 -0.16 -39.75
N LEU A 357 -15.51 0.10 -39.65
CA LEU A 357 -16.13 1.35 -40.12
C LEU A 357 -15.65 2.56 -39.31
N ASP A 358 -15.59 2.43 -37.99
CA ASP A 358 -15.09 3.47 -37.09
C ASP A 358 -13.60 3.76 -37.35
N VAL A 359 -12.83 2.71 -37.62
CA VAL A 359 -11.42 2.82 -38.00
C VAL A 359 -11.29 3.51 -39.37
N CYS A 360 -12.13 3.19 -40.35
CA CYS A 360 -12.16 3.87 -41.65
C CYS A 360 -12.38 5.38 -41.48
N GLU A 361 -13.36 5.77 -40.67
CA GLU A 361 -13.72 7.18 -40.48
C GLU A 361 -12.66 7.94 -39.69
N SER A 362 -12.17 7.35 -38.59
CA SER A 362 -11.42 8.09 -37.57
C SER A 362 -10.01 7.57 -37.33
N GLY A 363 -9.79 6.26 -37.38
CA GLY A 363 -8.51 5.61 -37.01
C GLY A 363 -7.48 5.48 -38.14
N LEU A 364 -7.92 5.49 -39.39
CA LEU A 364 -7.10 5.16 -40.57
C LEU A 364 -5.88 6.07 -40.73
N ARG A 365 -6.01 7.37 -40.40
CA ARG A 365 -4.89 8.31 -40.44
C ARG A 365 -3.80 8.00 -39.41
N ILE A 366 -4.12 7.28 -38.34
CA ILE A 366 -3.12 6.81 -37.36
C ILE A 366 -2.35 5.65 -37.99
N LEU A 367 -3.06 4.63 -38.49
CA LEU A 367 -2.46 3.42 -39.05
C LEU A 367 -1.47 3.70 -40.20
N VAL A 368 -1.88 4.53 -41.17
CA VAL A 368 -1.04 4.81 -42.36
C VAL A 368 0.26 5.54 -42.03
N ALA A 369 0.32 6.25 -40.89
CA ALA A 369 1.46 7.03 -40.44
C ALA A 369 2.14 6.42 -39.21
N ALA A 370 1.74 5.22 -38.80
CA ALA A 370 2.18 4.61 -37.56
C ALA A 370 3.61 4.06 -37.65
N GLY A 371 4.29 4.07 -36.50
CA GLY A 371 5.58 3.42 -36.29
C GLY A 371 5.45 1.92 -36.01
N PRO A 372 6.59 1.22 -35.86
CA PRO A 372 6.63 -0.23 -35.75
C PRO A 372 5.90 -0.78 -34.51
N ASP A 373 5.94 -0.11 -33.36
CA ASP A 373 5.31 -0.60 -32.12
C ASP A 373 3.77 -0.69 -32.24
N LEU A 374 3.14 0.37 -32.76
CA LEU A 374 1.69 0.41 -32.98
C LEU A 374 1.27 -0.63 -34.03
N LEU A 375 1.99 -0.65 -35.17
CA LEU A 375 1.71 -1.58 -36.26
C LEU A 375 1.91 -3.04 -35.84
N GLY A 376 2.95 -3.31 -35.05
CA GLY A 376 3.22 -4.64 -34.48
C GLY A 376 2.07 -5.12 -33.59
N ALA A 377 1.56 -4.26 -32.70
CA ALA A 377 0.43 -4.60 -31.85
C ALA A 377 -0.89 -4.76 -32.63
N TYR A 378 -1.14 -3.90 -33.62
CA TYR A 378 -2.31 -4.01 -34.51
C TYR A 378 -2.30 -5.33 -35.29
N ARG A 379 -1.15 -5.65 -35.91
CA ARG A 379 -0.90 -6.90 -36.64
C ARG A 379 -1.07 -8.12 -35.74
N ALA A 380 -0.41 -8.14 -34.60
CA ALA A 380 -0.41 -9.29 -33.69
C ALA A 380 -1.83 -9.66 -33.22
N HIS A 381 -2.68 -8.66 -32.95
CA HIS A 381 -4.06 -8.91 -32.55
C HIS A 381 -4.92 -9.51 -33.66
N LEU A 382 -4.77 -9.03 -34.90
CA LEU A 382 -5.55 -9.54 -36.03
C LEU A 382 -5.08 -10.92 -36.52
N LEU A 383 -3.80 -11.23 -36.37
CA LEU A 383 -3.23 -12.53 -36.71
C LEU A 383 -3.39 -13.59 -35.60
N GLU A 384 -3.85 -13.19 -34.40
CA GLU A 384 -4.16 -14.12 -33.33
C GLU A 384 -5.21 -15.14 -33.81
N GLU A 385 -4.96 -16.43 -33.58
CA GLU A 385 -5.79 -17.53 -34.10
C GLU A 385 -7.27 -17.36 -33.77
N ARG A 386 -7.55 -16.96 -32.52
CA ARG A 386 -8.92 -16.69 -32.06
C ARG A 386 -9.60 -15.56 -32.84
N THR A 387 -8.86 -14.50 -33.16
CA THR A 387 -9.38 -13.35 -33.91
C THR A 387 -9.62 -13.74 -35.37
N ARG A 388 -8.68 -14.45 -36.00
CA ARG A 388 -8.82 -14.94 -37.37
C ARG A 388 -10.02 -15.87 -37.52
N ALA A 389 -10.12 -16.90 -36.68
CA ALA A 389 -11.23 -17.85 -36.69
C ALA A 389 -12.60 -17.18 -36.41
N ARG A 390 -12.63 -16.10 -35.62
CA ARG A 390 -13.83 -15.28 -35.43
C ARG A 390 -14.20 -14.55 -36.72
N LEU A 391 -13.24 -13.83 -37.32
CA LEU A 391 -13.46 -13.04 -38.53
C LEU A 391 -13.88 -13.92 -39.71
N GLU A 392 -13.25 -15.09 -39.89
CA GLU A 392 -13.60 -16.08 -40.92
C GLU A 392 -15.04 -16.59 -40.79
N ARG A 393 -15.53 -16.74 -39.55
CA ARG A 393 -16.90 -17.18 -39.27
C ARG A 393 -17.94 -16.07 -39.44
N GLU A 394 -17.63 -14.86 -38.97
CA GLU A 394 -18.60 -13.77 -38.84
C GLU A 394 -18.68 -12.90 -40.10
N LEU A 395 -17.54 -12.52 -40.68
CA LEU A 395 -17.50 -11.60 -41.83
C LEU A 395 -18.32 -12.03 -43.05
N PRO A 396 -18.50 -13.33 -43.36
CA PRO A 396 -19.37 -13.72 -44.45
C PRO A 396 -20.82 -13.23 -44.34
N GLY A 397 -21.30 -12.98 -43.12
CA GLY A 397 -22.63 -12.42 -42.86
C GLY A 397 -22.68 -10.88 -42.84
N HIS A 398 -21.54 -10.20 -42.90
CA HIS A 398 -21.41 -8.75 -42.68
C HIS A 398 -20.70 -8.06 -43.86
N PRO A 399 -21.37 -7.89 -45.03
CA PRO A 399 -20.73 -7.35 -46.24
C PRO A 399 -20.18 -5.94 -46.06
N THR A 400 -20.80 -5.12 -45.20
CA THR A 400 -20.34 -3.77 -44.89
C THR A 400 -19.01 -3.77 -44.13
N GLU A 401 -18.84 -4.68 -43.18
CA GLU A 401 -17.59 -4.81 -42.40
C GLU A 401 -16.48 -5.42 -43.25
N LEU A 402 -16.80 -6.40 -44.09
CA LEU A 402 -15.84 -6.96 -45.05
C LEU A 402 -15.33 -5.88 -46.03
N ALA A 403 -16.24 -5.06 -46.57
CA ALA A 403 -15.89 -3.92 -47.42
C ALA A 403 -14.99 -2.91 -46.68
N ALA A 404 -15.27 -2.66 -45.40
CA ALA A 404 -14.47 -1.76 -44.57
C ALA A 404 -13.05 -2.31 -44.31
N TYR A 405 -12.91 -3.58 -43.94
CA TYR A 405 -11.59 -4.22 -43.78
C TYR A 405 -10.78 -4.19 -45.08
N TYR A 406 -11.41 -4.52 -46.21
CA TYR A 406 -10.77 -4.37 -47.52
C TYR A 406 -10.33 -2.92 -47.77
N HIS A 407 -11.21 -1.95 -47.51
CA HIS A 407 -10.89 -0.54 -47.69
C HIS A 407 -9.72 -0.09 -46.82
N LEU A 408 -9.62 -0.55 -45.57
CA LEU A 408 -8.51 -0.26 -44.68
C LEU A 408 -7.21 -0.78 -45.27
N TRP A 409 -7.15 -2.07 -45.61
CA TRP A 409 -5.91 -2.77 -45.93
C TRP A 409 -5.51 -2.72 -47.41
N ARG A 410 -6.39 -2.23 -48.30
CA ARG A 410 -6.05 -2.13 -49.72
C ARG A 410 -4.79 -1.27 -49.93
N PRO A 411 -3.90 -1.66 -50.86
CA PRO A 411 -2.68 -0.92 -51.13
C PRO A 411 -2.96 0.53 -51.55
N ARG A 412 -2.48 1.51 -50.78
CA ARG A 412 -2.61 2.93 -51.14
C ARG A 412 -1.27 3.52 -51.52
N ARG A 413 -1.21 4.17 -52.69
CA ARG A 413 -0.12 5.06 -53.12
C ARG A 413 -0.51 6.51 -52.86
N ARG A 414 -0.65 6.89 -51.59
CA ARG A 414 -0.90 8.29 -51.16
C ARG A 414 0.32 8.83 -50.43
N HIS A 415 0.53 10.15 -50.48
CA HIS A 415 1.51 10.81 -49.63
C HIS A 415 1.20 10.57 -48.14
N GLY A 416 2.23 10.24 -47.36
CA GLY A 416 2.12 9.99 -45.91
C GLY A 416 1.85 8.53 -45.49
N VAL A 417 1.77 7.58 -46.44
CA VAL A 417 1.64 6.15 -46.12
C VAL A 417 3.02 5.53 -45.91
N THR A 418 3.28 4.96 -44.73
CA THR A 418 4.56 4.33 -44.39
C THR A 418 4.74 2.99 -45.12
N ALA A 419 6.00 2.57 -45.33
CA ALA A 419 6.30 1.24 -45.86
C ALA A 419 5.79 0.13 -44.92
N GLY A 420 6.02 0.29 -43.61
CA GLY A 420 5.56 -0.67 -42.60
C GLY A 420 4.03 -0.89 -42.63
N TRP A 421 3.22 0.17 -42.83
CA TRP A 421 1.77 -0.02 -42.98
C TRP A 421 1.44 -0.83 -44.24
N ARG A 422 2.12 -0.58 -45.37
CA ARG A 422 1.86 -1.33 -46.61
C ARG A 422 2.16 -2.82 -46.46
N ASP A 423 3.23 -3.16 -45.75
CA ASP A 423 3.61 -4.55 -45.52
C ASP A 423 2.60 -5.24 -44.61
N VAL A 424 2.24 -4.61 -43.47
CA VAL A 424 1.22 -5.14 -42.56
C VAL A 424 -0.15 -5.27 -43.25
N ALA A 425 -0.56 -4.27 -44.03
CA ALA A 425 -1.84 -4.29 -44.72
C ALA A 425 -1.91 -5.40 -45.78
N ALA A 426 -0.83 -5.59 -46.56
CA ALA A 426 -0.74 -6.69 -47.52
C ALA A 426 -0.80 -8.06 -46.82
N GLU A 427 -0.12 -8.20 -45.69
CA GLU A 427 -0.15 -9.43 -44.90
C GLU A 427 -1.55 -9.72 -44.35
N LEU A 428 -2.26 -8.72 -43.83
CA LEU A 428 -3.62 -8.89 -43.32
C LEU A 428 -4.63 -9.20 -44.42
N LEU A 429 -4.46 -8.64 -45.63
CA LEU A 429 -5.26 -9.04 -46.79
C LEU A 429 -5.06 -10.53 -47.10
N ASP A 430 -3.82 -10.99 -47.13
CA ASP A 430 -3.48 -12.36 -47.54
C ASP A 430 -3.76 -13.40 -46.44
N GLN A 431 -3.53 -13.08 -45.16
CA GLN A 431 -3.64 -14.05 -44.06
C GLN A 431 -4.94 -13.97 -43.26
N VAL A 432 -5.71 -12.88 -43.38
CA VAL A 432 -6.97 -12.68 -42.65
C VAL A 432 -8.16 -12.56 -43.60
N LEU A 433 -8.08 -11.69 -44.62
CA LEU A 433 -9.23 -11.44 -45.50
C LEU A 433 -9.39 -12.48 -46.60
N ALA A 434 -8.30 -13.00 -47.16
CA ALA A 434 -8.36 -13.99 -48.23
C ALA A 434 -9.06 -15.29 -47.82
N PRO A 435 -8.79 -15.91 -46.64
CA PRO A 435 -9.52 -17.11 -46.18
C PRO A 435 -11.04 -16.91 -46.03
N VAL A 436 -11.48 -15.68 -45.74
CA VAL A 436 -12.91 -15.35 -45.65
C VAL A 436 -13.59 -15.50 -47.02
N LEU A 437 -12.86 -15.27 -48.12
CA LEU A 437 -13.43 -15.37 -49.47
C LEU A 437 -13.93 -16.77 -49.81
N ALA A 438 -13.28 -17.83 -49.30
CA ALA A 438 -13.69 -19.21 -49.49
C ALA A 438 -15.10 -19.51 -48.93
N HIS A 439 -15.59 -18.67 -48.01
CA HIS A 439 -16.87 -18.82 -47.32
C HIS A 439 -17.98 -17.91 -47.89
N LEU A 440 -17.72 -17.20 -49.01
CA LEU A 440 -18.64 -16.26 -49.62
C LEU A 440 -19.18 -16.79 -50.95
N ASP A 441 -20.50 -16.75 -51.14
CA ASP A 441 -21.14 -17.01 -52.42
C ASP A 441 -21.14 -15.77 -53.34
N ASP A 442 -21.40 -15.95 -54.63
CA ASP A 442 -21.41 -14.85 -55.60
C ASP A 442 -22.39 -13.74 -55.23
N HIS A 443 -23.49 -14.08 -54.55
CA HIS A 443 -24.45 -13.10 -54.07
C HIS A 443 -23.83 -12.15 -53.03
N ARG A 444 -23.21 -12.69 -51.97
CA ARG A 444 -22.54 -11.90 -50.93
C ARG A 444 -21.36 -11.12 -51.47
N LEU A 445 -20.64 -11.68 -52.43
CA LEU A 445 -19.53 -11.00 -53.13
C LEU A 445 -20.04 -9.79 -53.94
N GLY A 446 -21.21 -9.92 -54.57
CA GLY A 446 -21.92 -8.81 -55.22
C GLY A 446 -22.42 -7.75 -54.23
N GLN A 447 -22.86 -8.15 -53.03
CA GLN A 447 -23.25 -7.20 -51.98
C GLN A 447 -22.05 -6.35 -51.50
N VAL A 448 -20.88 -6.96 -51.30
CA VAL A 448 -19.65 -6.26 -50.91
C VAL A 448 -19.23 -5.26 -52.00
N ALA A 449 -19.27 -5.68 -53.28
CA ALA A 449 -19.01 -4.79 -54.41
C ALA A 449 -19.99 -3.61 -54.46
N THR A 450 -21.27 -3.84 -54.14
CA THR A 450 -22.30 -2.80 -54.06
C THR A 450 -22.01 -1.80 -52.93
N VAL A 451 -21.60 -2.28 -51.76
CA VAL A 451 -21.20 -1.40 -50.64
C VAL A 451 -19.98 -0.57 -51.02
N LEU A 452 -18.94 -1.20 -51.57
CA LEU A 452 -17.74 -0.51 -52.04
C LEU A 452 -18.09 0.57 -53.07
N HIS A 453 -18.96 0.27 -54.03
CA HIS A 453 -19.41 1.25 -55.02
C HIS A 453 -20.12 2.44 -54.39
N ARG A 454 -21.06 2.21 -53.46
CA ARG A 454 -21.81 3.26 -52.75
C ARG A 454 -20.90 4.18 -51.95
N GLU A 455 -19.86 3.63 -51.33
CA GLU A 455 -18.85 4.36 -50.56
C GLU A 455 -17.76 5.01 -51.43
N GLY A 456 -17.93 5.02 -52.77
CA GLY A 456 -16.99 5.61 -53.72
C GLY A 456 -15.64 4.89 -53.77
N GLN A 457 -15.61 3.59 -53.47
CA GLN A 457 -14.41 2.75 -53.46
C GLN A 457 -14.20 2.02 -54.79
N ASP A 458 -12.96 1.58 -55.02
CA ASP A 458 -12.55 0.97 -56.28
C ASP A 458 -12.99 -0.50 -56.36
N VAL A 459 -14.10 -0.74 -57.06
CA VAL A 459 -14.66 -2.07 -57.29
C VAL A 459 -13.81 -2.89 -58.28
N GLN A 460 -13.09 -2.24 -59.20
CA GLN A 460 -12.21 -2.94 -60.14
C GLN A 460 -11.00 -3.52 -59.39
N GLU A 461 -10.43 -2.74 -58.46
CA GLU A 461 -9.36 -3.20 -57.58
C GLU A 461 -9.79 -4.39 -56.72
N TRP A 462 -11.00 -4.32 -56.14
CA TRP A 462 -11.62 -5.43 -55.39
C TRP A 462 -11.74 -6.70 -56.22
N THR A 463 -12.25 -6.57 -57.45
CA THR A 463 -12.44 -7.69 -58.37
C THR A 463 -11.10 -8.29 -58.78
N ALA A 464 -10.11 -7.46 -59.11
CA ALA A 464 -8.76 -7.91 -59.45
C ALA A 464 -8.05 -8.60 -58.28
N TRP A 465 -8.23 -8.10 -57.04
CA TRP A 465 -7.70 -8.76 -55.86
C TRP A 465 -8.33 -10.14 -55.63
N ARG A 466 -9.67 -10.26 -55.68
CA ARG A 466 -10.38 -11.55 -55.60
C ARG A 466 -9.86 -12.58 -56.61
N HIS A 467 -9.73 -12.20 -57.89
CA HIS A 467 -9.25 -13.13 -58.91
C HIS A 467 -7.81 -13.61 -58.65
N ARG A 468 -6.94 -12.74 -58.12
CA ARG A 468 -5.58 -13.13 -57.73
C ARG A 468 -5.57 -14.12 -56.57
N VAL A 469 -6.47 -13.97 -55.60
CA VAL A 469 -6.60 -14.92 -54.48
C VAL A 469 -7.10 -16.28 -55.00
N ALA A 470 -8.19 -16.30 -55.76
CA ALA A 470 -8.75 -17.53 -56.31
C ALA A 470 -7.76 -18.29 -57.23
N GLY A 471 -6.95 -17.56 -58.01
CA GLY A 471 -5.90 -18.16 -58.85
C GLY A 471 -4.72 -18.75 -58.06
N ARG A 472 -4.50 -18.34 -56.81
CA ARG A 472 -3.47 -18.92 -55.92
C ARG A 472 -3.94 -20.22 -55.26
N GLU A 473 -5.21 -20.28 -54.85
CA GLU A 473 -5.81 -21.48 -54.26
C GLU A 473 -5.92 -22.66 -55.24
N GLN A 474 -5.93 -22.39 -56.55
CA GLN A 474 -5.91 -23.43 -57.60
C GLN A 474 -4.50 -24.01 -57.87
N GLN A 475 -3.44 -23.44 -57.28
CA GLN A 475 -2.04 -23.82 -57.50
C GLN A 475 -1.37 -24.47 -56.28
N THR A 476 -2.05 -24.46 -55.13
CA THR A 476 -1.68 -25.15 -53.87
C THR A 476 -2.61 -26.32 -53.64
#